data_AF-R6BMZ2-F1
#
_entry.id   AF-R6BMZ2-F1
#
_cell.length_a   1.000
_cell.length_b   1.000
_cell.length_c   1.000
_cell.angle_alpha   90.00
_cell.angle_beta   90.00
_cell.angle_gamma   90.00
#
_symmetry.space_group_name_H-M   'P 1'
#
loop_
_entity.id
_entity.type
_entity.pdbx_description
1 polymer ?
#
loop_
_entity_poly.entity_id
_entity_poly.type
_entity_poly.pdbx_seq_one_letter_code
_entity_poly.pdbx_strand_id
1 'polypeptide(L)'
;MDLENQKRVKDFADQYGAENIVVVLGAAEGEAAGLAAETVTAGDPTFAGPLTGVQLGLTVYHVCEPEIKNEVDPTVYDEQVGMMEMVMDVDDIISEMSSIRNEYCKYL
;
A
#
# COMPACT_ATOMS: atom_id res chain seq x y z
N MET A 1 6.67 -6.29 -3.50
CA MET A 1 7.53 -5.17 -3.06
C MET A 1 8.96 -5.68 -2.93
N ASP A 2 9.96 -4.99 -3.48
CA ASP A 2 11.36 -5.43 -3.36
C ASP A 2 11.95 -5.20 -1.95
N LEU A 3 13.10 -5.83 -1.69
CA LEU A 3 13.77 -5.82 -0.39
C LEU A 3 14.28 -4.43 0.03
N GLU A 4 14.63 -3.57 -0.91
CA GLU A 4 15.11 -2.22 -0.62
C GLU A 4 13.96 -1.34 -0.13
N ASN A 5 12.81 -1.44 -0.80
CA ASN A 5 11.58 -0.77 -0.40
C ASN A 5 11.08 -1.25 0.96
N GLN A 6 11.08 -2.56 1.23
CA GLN A 6 10.76 -3.09 2.56
C GLN A 6 11.67 -2.50 3.64
N LYS A 7 12.98 -2.44 3.38
CA LYS A 7 13.95 -1.86 4.31
C LYS A 7 13.64 -0.38 4.57
N ARG A 8 13.40 0.41 3.52
CA ARG A 8 13.10 1.84 3.66
C ARG A 8 11.83 2.08 4.46
N VAL A 9 10.78 1.30 4.21
CA VAL A 9 9.52 1.37 4.99
C VAL A 9 9.79 1.07 6.47
N LYS A 10 10.55 0.01 6.75
CA LYS A 10 10.93 -0.34 8.12
C LYS A 10 11.72 0.77 8.81
N ASP A 11 12.76 1.29 8.14
CA ASP A 11 13.62 2.34 8.68
C ASP A 11 12.82 3.62 8.98
N PHE A 12 11.85 3.97 8.12
CA PHE A 12 10.96 5.10 8.37
C PHE A 12 10.01 4.84 9.54
N ALA A 13 9.41 3.66 9.64
CA ALA A 13 8.55 3.31 10.77
C ALA A 13 9.30 3.37 12.10
N ASP A 14 10.54 2.90 12.13
CA ASP A 14 11.41 2.98 13.32
C ASP A 14 11.80 4.43 13.64
N GLN A 15 12.03 5.27 12.61
CA GLN A 15 12.49 6.65 12.79
C GLN A 15 11.37 7.62 13.17
N TYR A 16 10.19 7.50 12.54
CA TYR A 16 9.11 8.47 12.65
C TYR A 16 7.91 7.97 13.45
N GLY A 17 7.87 6.69 13.81
CA GLY A 17 6.70 6.04 14.41
C GLY A 17 5.73 5.54 13.34
N ALA A 18 5.25 4.32 13.52
CA ALA A 18 4.38 3.63 12.57
C ALA A 18 3.03 4.35 12.40
N GLU A 19 2.54 4.99 13.45
CA GLU A 19 1.31 5.79 13.47
C GLU A 19 1.40 7.10 12.67
N ASN A 20 2.62 7.55 12.34
CA ASN A 20 2.86 8.79 11.59
C ASN A 20 3.18 8.54 10.10
N ILE A 21 2.97 7.31 9.61
CA ILE A 21 3.30 6.91 8.25
C ILE A 21 2.08 6.34 7.55
N VAL A 22 1.89 6.80 6.31
CA VAL A 22 0.95 6.22 5.34
C VAL A 22 1.74 5.69 4.16
N VAL A 23 1.43 4.46 3.73
CA VAL A 23 2.00 3.86 2.52
C VAL A 23 0.97 3.94 1.39
N VAL A 24 1.35 4.52 0.26
CA VAL A 24 0.52 4.59 -0.95
C VAL A 24 1.10 3.66 -2.01
N LEU A 25 0.31 2.67 -2.43
CA LEU A 25 0.68 1.67 -3.43
C LEU A 25 0.12 2.02 -4.82
N GLY A 26 0.74 1.45 -5.85
CA GLY A 26 0.38 1.67 -7.26
C GLY A 26 0.57 0.43 -8.12
N ALA A 27 0.28 -0.75 -7.57
CA ALA A 27 0.36 -2.02 -8.29
C ALA A 27 -0.85 -2.18 -9.21
N ALA A 28 -0.65 -2.78 -10.39
CA ALA A 28 -1.68 -2.81 -11.43
C ALA A 28 -2.72 -3.94 -11.30
N GLU A 29 -2.54 -4.85 -10.35
CA GLU A 29 -3.34 -6.05 -10.17
C GLU A 29 -3.69 -6.20 -8.68
N GLY A 30 -4.89 -6.70 -8.37
CA GLY A 30 -5.38 -6.84 -7.00
C GLY A 30 -4.48 -7.70 -6.12
N GLU A 31 -4.08 -8.88 -6.60
CA GLU A 31 -3.18 -9.79 -5.87
C GLU A 31 -1.82 -9.12 -5.56
N ALA A 32 -1.26 -8.38 -6.51
CA ALA A 32 0.01 -7.68 -6.31
C ALA A 32 -0.11 -6.50 -5.34
N ALA A 33 -1.23 -5.77 -5.38
CA ALA A 33 -1.55 -4.70 -4.43
C ALA A 33 -1.75 -5.24 -3.02
N GLY A 34 -2.56 -6.31 -2.88
CA GLY A 34 -2.83 -7.02 -1.64
C GLY A 34 -1.55 -7.54 -1.00
N LEU A 35 -0.69 -8.23 -1.75
CA LEU A 35 0.59 -8.74 -1.25
C LEU A 35 1.50 -7.61 -0.74
N ALA A 36 1.57 -6.49 -1.46
CA ALA A 36 2.35 -5.33 -1.03
C ALA A 36 1.77 -4.66 0.22
N ALA A 37 0.44 -4.60 0.35
CA ALA A 37 -0.24 -4.10 1.53
C ALA A 37 -0.03 -5.01 2.74
N GLU A 38 -0.13 -6.32 2.56
CA GLU A 38 0.14 -7.32 3.60
C GLU A 38 1.58 -7.20 4.11
N THR A 39 2.54 -7.06 3.18
CA THR A 39 3.96 -6.91 3.50
C THR A 39 4.24 -5.77 4.50
N VAL A 40 3.57 -4.63 4.35
CA VAL A 40 3.78 -3.45 5.20
C VAL A 40 2.87 -3.40 6.43
N THR A 41 1.91 -4.32 6.53
CA THR A 41 0.95 -4.40 7.65
C THR A 41 1.23 -5.62 8.52
N ALA A 42 1.04 -6.83 7.97
CA ALA A 42 1.22 -8.13 8.60
C ALA A 42 2.65 -8.69 8.47
N GLY A 43 3.51 -8.02 7.70
CA GLY A 43 4.88 -8.46 7.41
C GLY A 43 4.94 -9.30 6.14
N ASP A 44 6.16 -9.50 5.62
CA ASP A 44 6.36 -10.20 4.34
C ASP A 44 6.00 -11.70 4.44
N PRO A 45 5.00 -12.19 3.69
CA PRO A 45 4.55 -13.59 3.77
C PRO A 45 5.43 -14.55 2.97
N THR A 46 6.38 -14.03 2.18
CA THR A 46 7.31 -14.86 1.38
C THR A 46 8.49 -15.38 2.21
N PHE A 47 8.55 -15.01 3.49
CA PHE A 47 9.63 -15.33 4.42
C PHE A 47 11.01 -14.83 3.95
N ALA A 48 11.01 -13.76 3.15
CA ALA A 48 12.23 -13.14 2.66
C ALA A 48 12.22 -11.63 2.93
N GLY A 49 13.29 -11.15 3.57
CA GLY A 49 13.56 -9.73 3.64
C GLY A 49 13.33 -9.06 4.99
N PRO A 50 13.47 -7.72 5.03
CA PRO A 50 13.45 -6.93 6.26
C PRO A 50 12.14 -6.98 7.04
N LEU A 51 11.01 -7.26 6.37
CA LEU A 51 9.69 -7.29 7.00
C LEU A 51 9.19 -8.71 7.31
N THR A 52 10.00 -9.74 7.11
CA THR A 52 9.65 -11.11 7.52
C THR A 52 9.39 -11.16 9.03
N GLY A 53 8.17 -11.52 9.42
CA GLY A 53 7.74 -11.61 10.83
C GLY A 53 7.63 -10.25 11.54
N VAL A 54 7.69 -9.12 10.81
CA VAL A 54 7.58 -7.78 11.37
C VAL A 54 6.23 -7.18 11.02
N GLN A 55 5.33 -7.12 12.00
CA GLN A 55 3.98 -6.57 11.84
C GLN A 55 3.92 -5.09 12.18
N LEU A 56 4.26 -4.24 11.22
CA LEU A 56 4.21 -2.79 11.41
C LEU A 56 2.79 -2.26 11.57
N GLY A 57 1.79 -2.89 10.91
CA GLY A 57 0.40 -2.48 10.94
C GLY A 57 0.14 -1.08 10.35
N LEU A 58 0.97 -0.64 9.39
CA LEU A 58 0.91 0.70 8.82
C LEU A 58 -0.43 0.97 8.14
N THR A 59 -0.82 2.24 8.09
CA THR A 59 -1.95 2.68 7.27
C THR A 59 -1.55 2.61 5.80
N VAL A 60 -2.33 1.89 4.99
CA VAL A 60 -1.98 1.61 3.60
C VAL A 60 -3.18 1.85 2.68
N TYR A 61 -2.93 2.55 1.57
CA TYR A 61 -3.90 2.84 0.52
C TYR A 61 -3.32 2.57 -0.86
N HIS A 62 -4.19 2.42 -1.85
CA HIS A 62 -3.83 2.41 -3.25
C HIS A 62 -4.10 3.79 -3.87
N VAL A 63 -3.28 4.19 -4.85
CA VAL A 63 -3.42 5.49 -5.52
C VAL A 63 -4.78 5.68 -6.19
N CYS A 64 -5.42 4.58 -6.64
CA CYS A 64 -6.74 4.60 -7.28
C CYS A 64 -7.91 4.57 -6.29
N GLU A 65 -7.66 4.45 -4.99
CA GLU A 65 -8.74 4.54 -4.00
C GLU A 65 -9.26 5.98 -3.89
N PRO A 66 -10.59 6.19 -3.72
CA PRO A 66 -11.16 7.52 -3.59
C PRO A 66 -10.51 8.37 -2.49
N GLU A 67 -10.10 7.75 -1.38
CA GLU A 67 -9.42 8.40 -0.25
C GLU A 67 -8.11 9.07 -0.65
N ILE A 68 -7.36 8.48 -1.58
CA ILE A 68 -6.11 9.06 -2.09
C ILE A 68 -6.39 9.94 -3.31
N LYS A 69 -7.20 9.45 -4.25
CA LYS A 69 -7.51 10.16 -5.49
C LYS A 69 -8.12 11.55 -5.25
N ASN A 70 -8.95 11.71 -4.22
CA ASN A 70 -9.57 12.99 -3.88
C ASN A 70 -8.59 14.00 -3.22
N GLU A 71 -7.46 13.53 -2.70
CA GLU A 71 -6.41 14.38 -2.11
C GLU A 71 -5.37 14.83 -3.15
N VAL A 72 -5.35 14.22 -4.34
CA VAL A 72 -4.43 14.56 -5.44
C VAL A 72 -5.07 15.59 -6.36
N ASP A 73 -4.25 16.53 -6.86
CA ASP A 73 -4.71 17.46 -7.90
C ASP A 73 -5.27 16.68 -9.11
N PRO A 74 -6.51 16.95 -9.55
CA PRO A 74 -7.15 16.16 -10.61
C PRO A 74 -6.39 16.17 -11.93
N THR A 75 -5.70 17.26 -12.26
CA THR A 75 -4.92 17.37 -13.50
C THR A 75 -3.69 16.49 -13.43
N VAL A 76 -2.99 16.50 -12.28
CA VAL A 76 -1.83 15.62 -12.05
C VAL A 76 -2.25 14.15 -12.05
N TYR A 77 -3.38 13.83 -11.42
CA TYR A 77 -3.88 12.46 -11.37
C TYR A 77 -4.23 11.93 -12.77
N ASP A 78 -4.96 12.72 -13.57
CA ASP A 78 -5.32 12.34 -14.95
C ASP A 78 -4.06 12.12 -15.82
N GLU A 79 -3.08 13.02 -15.72
CA GLU A 79 -1.81 12.92 -16.47
C GLU A 79 -0.96 11.71 -16.06
N GLN A 80 -0.89 11.37 -14.77
CA GLN A 80 0.05 10.37 -14.25
C GLN A 80 -0.57 8.98 -14.07
N VAL A 81 -1.85 8.89 -13.75
CA VAL A 81 -2.53 7.64 -13.36
C VAL A 81 -3.74 7.35 -14.26
N GLY A 82 -4.44 8.37 -14.77
CA GLY A 82 -5.72 8.24 -15.46
C GLY A 82 -5.74 7.23 -16.61
N MET A 83 -4.70 7.22 -17.45
CA MET A 83 -4.60 6.24 -18.54
C MET A 83 -4.52 4.79 -18.06
N MET A 84 -3.80 4.54 -16.96
CA MET A 84 -3.65 3.20 -16.42
C MET A 84 -4.89 2.77 -15.63
N GLU A 85 -5.53 3.69 -14.89
CA GLU A 85 -6.77 3.40 -14.14
C GLU A 85 -7.87 2.87 -15.04
N MET A 86 -7.99 3.38 -16.28
CA MET A 86 -8.98 2.90 -17.25
C MET A 86 -8.74 1.46 -17.75
N VAL A 87 -7.55 0.90 -17.50
CA VAL A 87 -7.15 -0.44 -17.97
C VAL A 87 -7.08 -1.45 -16.83
N MET A 88 -6.84 -0.98 -15.60
CA MET A 88 -6.75 -1.80 -14.40
C MET A 88 -8.15 -2.22 -13.90
N ASP A 89 -8.22 -3.37 -13.24
CA ASP A 89 -9.40 -3.76 -12.47
C ASP A 89 -9.36 -3.06 -11.10
N VAL A 90 -9.82 -1.82 -11.07
CA VAL A 90 -9.77 -0.97 -9.87
C VAL A 90 -10.66 -1.54 -8.77
N ASP A 91 -11.80 -2.15 -9.10
CA ASP A 91 -12.71 -2.71 -8.11
C ASP A 91 -12.07 -3.90 -7.38
N ASP A 92 -11.36 -4.78 -8.12
CA ASP A 92 -10.58 -5.88 -7.55
C ASP A 92 -9.46 -5.36 -6.64
N ILE A 93 -8.70 -4.35 -7.09
CA ILE A 93 -7.65 -3.71 -6.29
C ILE A 93 -8.23 -3.15 -4.99
N ILE A 94 -9.34 -2.40 -5.04
CA ILE A 94 -9.97 -1.81 -3.86
C ILE A 94 -10.45 -2.92 -2.91
N SER A 95 -11.02 -4.00 -3.43
CA SER A 95 -11.48 -5.14 -2.64
C SER A 95 -10.33 -5.78 -1.86
N GLU A 96 -9.23 -6.12 -2.52
CA GLU A 96 -8.04 -6.73 -1.90
C GLU A 96 -7.40 -5.79 -0.86
N MET A 97 -7.22 -4.52 -1.22
CA MET A 97 -6.67 -3.50 -0.32
C MET A 97 -7.54 -3.30 0.92
N SER A 98 -8.87 -3.25 0.75
CA SER A 98 -9.81 -3.09 1.86
C SER A 98 -9.80 -4.30 2.79
N SER A 99 -9.70 -5.51 2.24
CA SER A 99 -9.60 -6.74 3.02
C SER A 99 -8.39 -6.72 3.95
N ILE A 100 -7.21 -6.46 3.40
CA ILE A 100 -5.95 -6.35 4.16
C ILE A 100 -5.99 -5.21 5.16
N ARG A 101 -6.49 -4.03 4.76
CA ARG A 101 -6.59 -2.86 5.65
C ARG A 101 -7.44 -3.15 6.87
N ASN A 102 -8.60 -3.78 6.68
CA ASN A 102 -9.52 -4.10 7.77
C ASN A 102 -8.96 -5.14 8.74
N GLU A 103 -8.13 -6.07 8.25
CA GLU A 103 -7.58 -7.14 9.08
C GLU A 103 -6.30 -6.72 9.82
N TYR A 104 -5.41 -5.96 9.18
CA TYR A 104 -4.03 -5.79 9.66
C TYR A 104 -3.60 -4.34 9.96
N CYS A 105 -4.33 -3.32 9.51
CA CYS A 105 -3.98 -1.94 9.86
C CYS A 105 -4.29 -1.64 11.33
N LYS A 106 -3.35 -0.97 12.00
CA LYS A 106 -3.46 -0.59 13.41
C LYS A 106 -3.77 0.90 13.62
N TYR A 107 -3.64 1.75 12.60
CA TYR A 107 -3.60 3.22 12.73
C TYR A 107 -4.56 3.96 11.76
N LEU A 108 -5.82 3.54 11.66
CA LEU A 108 -6.85 4.16 10.81
C LEU A 108 -7.53 5.37 11.46
#